data_AF-A0A3E2U6J4-F1
#
_entry.id   AF-A0A3E2U6J4-F1
#
_cell.length_a   1.000
_cell.length_b   1.000
_cell.length_c   1.000
_cell.angle_alpha   90.00
_cell.angle_beta   90.00
_cell.angle_gamma   90.00
#
_symmetry.space_group_name_H-M   'P 1'
#
loop_
_entity.id
_entity.type
_entity.pdbx_description
1 polymer ?
#
loop_
_entity_poly.entity_id
_entity_poly.type
_entity_poly.pdbx_seq_one_letter_code
_entity_poly.pdbx_strand_id
1 'polypeptide(L)'
;MKFDISCLQPKEQASFALRALYEAAGCRKYHMGRFEEYGLYQENRSFLSSEQVITFTDLDGRLLALKPDVTLSIAKTAQPAPGETLRYYYHENVYRPSAESHTFKEIGQMGLEMLGDVGEGQVRQAVSLAAQSLEQLGQPWVLEVSHMGYLFGLLDALDVPEASRAALLAKLKAKNLHELKAAASAAGPDEAGADALAGLMSLCGSCEDVLPRVEAACRNERMEAAAAELKAITEELAGAGGSIRLDMTLAGEMEYYNGLVFQGYLESLPRPVLKGGRYDLLMQKFTPGAGAIGFAVYLDELDRLSAPLPPVQQQKTEKTMLNVALPKGRLGDKVYGLLAGIGYGCPEDYNATRKLVVENPAAGIRYFLVKPSDVAIYVEHGAADVGIVGKDILTEASADVYELLDTGLGKCRMCVAAPADYKDDPSRPVRVATKFVNIAKSYYASIGRDIDIIKLNGSIELAPILGLSDVIVDIVETGTTLRENGLRVVTEFMPISARFIANKASYQFKHREMDEMLEKLRAALAAKEEKK
;
A
#
# COMPACT_ATOMS: atom_id res chain seq x y z
N MET A 1 42.34 19.32 2.04
CA MET A 1 41.11 19.11 2.81
C MET A 1 40.61 17.71 2.47
N LYS A 2 40.58 16.76 3.42
CA LYS A 2 39.94 15.46 3.18
C LYS A 2 38.44 15.67 3.40
N PHE A 3 37.63 15.37 2.38
CA PHE A 3 36.18 15.47 2.48
C PHE A 3 35.68 14.29 3.32
N ASP A 4 35.03 14.57 4.45
CA ASP A 4 34.49 13.55 5.34
C ASP A 4 33.02 13.30 4.99
N ILE A 5 32.73 12.10 4.48
CA ILE A 5 31.39 11.69 4.04
C ILE A 5 30.41 11.64 5.22
N SER A 6 30.90 11.46 6.46
CA SER A 6 30.04 11.40 7.65
C SER A 6 29.32 12.72 7.97
N CYS A 7 29.77 13.84 7.39
CA CYS A 7 29.13 15.15 7.54
C CYS A 7 27.92 15.37 6.61
N LEU A 8 27.67 14.45 5.67
CA LEU A 8 26.58 14.55 4.71
C LEU A 8 25.27 14.00 5.26
N GLN A 9 24.15 14.43 4.70
CA GLN A 9 22.83 13.84 4.99
C GLN A 9 22.76 12.37 4.52
N PRO A 10 21.94 11.51 5.14
CA PRO A 10 21.84 10.09 4.77
C PRO A 10 21.59 9.86 3.28
N LYS A 11 20.72 10.67 2.65
CA LYS A 11 20.45 10.56 1.21
C LYS A 11 21.65 10.88 0.32
N GLU A 12 22.51 11.80 0.74
CA GLU A 12 23.72 12.17 0.00
C GLU A 12 24.76 11.06 0.12
N GLN A 13 24.95 10.52 1.33
CA GLN A 13 25.82 9.36 1.56
C GLN A 13 25.37 8.15 0.72
N ALA A 14 24.07 7.85 0.74
CA ALA A 14 23.48 6.80 -0.07
C ALA A 14 23.71 7.05 -1.57
N SER A 15 23.50 8.27 -2.06
CA SER A 15 23.72 8.61 -3.48
C SER A 15 25.16 8.33 -3.94
N PHE A 16 26.16 8.61 -3.11
CA PHE A 16 27.56 8.29 -3.42
C PHE A 16 27.83 6.78 -3.43
N ALA A 17 27.34 6.06 -2.42
CA ALA A 17 27.54 4.61 -2.31
C ALA A 17 26.85 3.85 -3.45
N LEU A 18 25.59 4.19 -3.75
CA LEU A 18 24.82 3.61 -4.85
C LEU A 18 25.47 3.91 -6.20
N ARG A 19 25.99 5.13 -6.39
CA ARG A 19 26.69 5.48 -7.63
C ARG A 19 27.92 4.60 -7.85
N ALA A 20 28.75 4.47 -6.82
CA ALA A 20 29.95 3.62 -6.89
C ALA A 20 29.58 2.17 -7.18
N LEU A 21 28.52 1.66 -6.55
CA LEU A 21 27.98 0.31 -6.76
C LEU A 21 27.56 0.10 -8.23
N TYR A 22 26.75 1.01 -8.79
CA TYR A 22 26.23 0.85 -10.15
C TYR A 22 27.29 1.02 -11.22
N GLU A 23 28.22 1.97 -11.06
CA GLU A 23 29.36 2.13 -11.98
C GLU A 23 30.28 0.90 -11.94
N ALA A 24 30.54 0.32 -10.76
CA ALA A 24 31.30 -0.93 -10.63
C ALA A 24 30.60 -2.12 -11.29
N ALA A 25 29.27 -2.13 -11.32
CA ALA A 25 28.46 -3.13 -12.02
C ALA A 25 28.37 -2.90 -13.55
N GLY A 26 29.08 -1.90 -14.08
CA GLY A 26 29.10 -1.58 -15.51
C GLY A 26 27.89 -0.80 -16.01
N CYS A 27 27.09 -0.23 -15.11
CA CYS A 27 25.94 0.61 -15.49
C CYS A 27 26.41 2.01 -15.88
N ARG A 28 25.85 2.55 -16.96
CA ARG A 28 26.15 3.90 -17.43
C ARG A 28 25.17 4.89 -16.84
N LYS A 29 25.66 6.08 -16.45
CA LYS A 29 24.78 7.14 -15.99
C LYS A 29 23.92 7.62 -17.16
N TYR A 30 22.61 7.55 -17.00
CA TYR A 30 21.65 8.15 -17.91
C TYR A 30 21.44 9.62 -17.51
N HIS A 31 21.40 10.52 -18.50
CA HIS A 31 21.13 11.93 -18.27
C HIS A 31 19.84 12.34 -19.00
N MET A 32 18.95 13.04 -18.29
CA MET A 32 17.64 13.42 -18.80
C MET A 32 17.44 14.92 -18.77
N GLY A 33 16.59 15.43 -19.67
CA GLY A 33 15.97 16.74 -19.50
C GLY A 33 14.99 16.75 -18.33
N ARG A 34 14.72 17.95 -17.78
CA ARG A 34 13.73 18.12 -16.70
C ARG A 34 12.27 18.14 -17.20
N PHE A 35 12.08 18.35 -18.50
CA PHE A 35 10.79 18.56 -19.14
C PHE A 35 10.64 17.63 -20.34
N GLU A 36 9.44 17.10 -20.54
CA GLU A 36 9.08 16.30 -21.72
C GLU A 36 7.71 16.72 -22.25
N GLU A 37 7.43 16.41 -23.51
CA GLU A 37 6.13 16.66 -24.10
C GLU A 37 5.04 15.84 -23.42
N TYR A 38 3.93 16.49 -23.05
CA TYR A 38 2.83 15.84 -22.33
C TYR A 38 2.22 14.65 -23.09
N GLY A 39 2.25 14.68 -24.42
CA GLY A 39 1.70 13.63 -25.28
C GLY A 39 2.26 12.24 -24.95
N LEU A 40 3.55 12.14 -24.62
CA LEU A 40 4.19 10.87 -24.23
C LEU A 40 3.49 10.22 -23.02
N TYR A 41 3.20 11.02 -22.00
CA TYR A 41 2.56 10.55 -20.78
C TYR A 41 1.08 10.29 -20.99
N GLN A 42 0.42 11.07 -21.85
CA GLN A 42 -0.99 10.88 -22.19
C GLN A 42 -1.23 9.54 -22.91
N GLU A 43 -0.36 9.15 -23.84
CA GLU A 43 -0.45 7.89 -24.59
C GLU A 43 -0.09 6.66 -23.75
N ASN A 44 0.62 6.86 -22.65
CA ASN A 44 1.15 5.79 -21.79
C ASN A 44 0.65 5.87 -20.36
N ARG A 45 -0.53 6.46 -20.13
CA ARG A 45 -1.14 6.64 -18.80
C ARG A 45 -1.24 5.34 -17.98
N SER A 46 -1.46 4.21 -18.63
CA SER A 46 -1.53 2.90 -17.97
C SER A 46 -0.22 2.48 -17.30
N PHE A 47 0.91 3.08 -17.65
CA PHE A 47 2.23 2.79 -17.07
C PHE A 47 2.66 3.84 -16.04
N LEU A 48 1.77 4.74 -15.64
CA LEU A 48 2.06 5.78 -14.66
C LEU A 48 1.47 5.41 -13.30
N SER A 49 2.31 5.50 -12.28
CA SER A 49 1.89 5.36 -10.87
C SER A 49 0.91 6.46 -10.39
N SER A 50 0.67 7.51 -11.19
CA SER A 50 -0.32 8.54 -10.93
C SER A 50 -1.03 8.94 -12.22
N GLU A 51 -2.36 8.97 -12.20
CA GLU A 51 -3.18 9.41 -13.34
C GLU A 51 -3.01 10.90 -13.64
N GLN A 52 -2.60 11.69 -12.65
CA GLN A 52 -2.48 13.13 -12.76
C GLN A 52 -1.02 13.53 -12.99
N VAL A 53 -0.77 14.15 -14.14
CA VAL A 53 0.54 14.68 -14.53
C VAL A 53 0.49 16.20 -14.46
N ILE A 54 1.50 16.81 -13.85
CA ILE A 54 1.59 18.26 -13.75
C ILE A 54 2.04 18.80 -15.10
N THR A 55 1.22 19.68 -15.69
CA THR A 55 1.46 20.23 -17.02
C THR A 55 1.64 21.75 -16.97
N PHE A 56 2.39 22.28 -17.91
CA PHE A 56 2.59 23.70 -18.11
C PHE A 56 2.84 23.98 -19.60
N THR A 57 2.64 25.22 -20.02
CA THR A 57 2.83 25.63 -21.41
C THR A 57 4.21 26.26 -21.57
N ASP A 58 4.96 25.85 -22.60
CA ASP A 58 6.25 26.45 -22.93
C ASP A 58 6.09 27.80 -23.67
N LEU A 59 7.23 28.39 -24.06
CA LEU A 59 7.26 29.68 -24.77
C LEU A 59 6.67 29.60 -26.20
N ASP A 60 6.59 28.40 -26.78
CA ASP A 60 6.08 28.13 -28.12
C ASP A 60 4.61 27.66 -28.10
N GLY A 61 3.97 27.64 -26.93
CA GLY A 61 2.58 27.21 -26.77
C GLY A 61 2.38 25.69 -26.68
N ARG A 62 3.46 24.91 -26.59
CA ARG A 62 3.39 23.45 -26.44
C ARG A 62 3.12 23.08 -24.99
N LEU A 63 2.34 22.02 -24.81
CA LEU A 63 2.04 21.48 -23.49
C LEU A 63 3.16 20.52 -23.05
N LEU A 64 3.93 20.95 -22.06
CA LEU A 64 4.97 20.17 -21.42
C LEU A 64 4.46 19.58 -20.10
N ALA A 65 5.12 18.53 -19.66
CA ALA A 65 4.90 17.88 -18.37
C ALA A 65 6.14 17.97 -17.49
N LEU A 66 5.93 18.16 -16.19
CA LEU A 66 6.94 17.80 -15.20
C LEU A 66 6.98 16.27 -15.12
N LYS A 67 8.19 15.71 -15.17
CA LYS A 67 8.44 14.27 -15.22
C LYS A 67 7.77 13.55 -14.02
N PRO A 68 6.73 12.72 -14.24
CA PRO A 68 6.10 11.93 -13.19
C PRO A 68 6.81 10.59 -12.97
N ASP A 69 7.61 10.13 -13.94
CA ASP A 69 8.29 8.85 -13.99
C ASP A 69 9.58 8.94 -14.83
N VAL A 70 10.62 8.20 -14.43
CA VAL A 70 11.91 8.16 -15.14
C VAL A 70 12.00 7.01 -16.13
N THR A 71 11.43 5.85 -15.79
CA THR A 71 11.56 4.61 -16.55
C THR A 71 10.93 4.74 -17.94
N LEU A 72 9.75 5.37 -18.06
CA LEU A 72 9.10 5.65 -19.35
C LEU A 72 10.01 6.47 -20.30
N SER A 73 10.65 7.50 -19.76
CA SER A 73 11.53 8.39 -20.52
C SER A 73 12.81 7.67 -20.98
N ILE A 74 13.35 6.76 -20.16
CA ILE A 74 14.50 5.91 -20.55
C ILE A 74 14.07 4.89 -21.61
N ALA A 75 12.93 4.21 -21.43
CA ALA A 75 12.43 3.21 -22.36
C ALA A 75 12.22 3.78 -23.77
N LYS A 76 11.67 5.00 -23.87
CA LYS A 76 11.46 5.70 -25.15
C LYS A 76 12.76 5.95 -25.93
N THR A 77 13.84 6.26 -25.21
CA THR A 77 15.07 6.83 -25.78
C THR A 77 16.20 5.81 -25.93
N ALA A 78 16.24 4.78 -25.09
CA ALA A 78 17.31 3.79 -25.07
C ALA A 78 17.37 2.93 -26.34
N GLN A 79 16.20 2.55 -26.89
CA GLN A 79 16.03 1.80 -28.14
C GLN A 79 17.14 0.76 -28.42
N PRO A 80 17.28 -0.28 -27.57
CA PRO A 80 18.36 -1.26 -27.66
C PRO A 80 18.33 -2.01 -29.00
N ALA A 81 19.51 -2.33 -29.54
CA ALA A 81 19.61 -3.18 -30.71
C ALA A 81 19.20 -4.65 -30.38
N PRO A 82 18.77 -5.45 -31.37
CA PRO A 82 18.47 -6.86 -31.14
C PRO A 82 19.67 -7.62 -30.55
N GLY A 83 19.45 -8.32 -29.42
CA GLY A 83 20.49 -9.05 -28.69
C GLY A 83 21.39 -8.17 -27.80
N GLU A 84 21.14 -6.86 -27.72
CA GLU A 84 21.88 -5.95 -26.84
C GLU A 84 21.18 -5.84 -25.47
N THR A 85 21.95 -5.86 -24.37
CA THR A 85 21.47 -5.45 -23.04
C THR A 85 22.09 -4.10 -22.67
N LEU A 86 21.27 -3.05 -22.62
CA LEU A 86 21.66 -1.75 -22.09
C LEU A 86 21.50 -1.74 -20.56
N ARG A 87 22.45 -1.12 -19.86
CA ARG A 87 22.45 -0.99 -18.40
C ARG A 87 22.64 0.45 -18.00
N TYR A 88 21.60 1.05 -17.44
CA TYR A 88 21.58 2.44 -17.05
C TYR A 88 21.33 2.61 -15.56
N TYR A 89 21.86 3.68 -14.99
CA TYR A 89 21.41 4.18 -13.72
C TYR A 89 21.14 5.69 -13.81
N TYR A 90 20.27 6.20 -12.96
CA TYR A 90 19.91 7.62 -12.91
C TYR A 90 19.85 8.12 -11.48
N HIS A 91 19.98 9.43 -11.30
CA HIS A 91 19.73 10.12 -10.04
C HIS A 91 18.94 11.38 -10.40
N GLU A 92 17.64 11.34 -10.16
CA GLU A 92 16.67 12.27 -10.74
C GLU A 92 15.51 12.52 -9.77
N ASN A 93 14.87 13.69 -9.91
CA ASN A 93 13.63 14.00 -9.21
C ASN A 93 12.43 13.72 -10.12
N VAL A 94 11.35 13.18 -9.53
CA VAL A 94 10.03 13.08 -10.17
C VAL A 94 9.00 13.90 -9.40
N TYR A 95 7.96 14.34 -10.12
CA TYR A 95 6.96 15.29 -9.60
C TYR A 95 5.57 14.69 -9.69
N ARG A 96 4.86 14.67 -8.56
CA ARG A 96 3.48 14.16 -8.49
C ARG A 96 2.57 15.17 -7.81
N PRO A 97 1.29 15.28 -8.19
CA PRO A 97 0.35 16.13 -7.46
C PRO A 97 0.24 15.70 -5.99
N SER A 98 0.06 16.69 -5.11
CA SER A 98 -0.13 16.46 -3.69
C SER A 98 -1.49 17.02 -3.28
N ALA A 99 -2.42 16.11 -2.96
CA ALA A 99 -3.74 16.49 -2.47
C ALA A 99 -3.68 17.17 -1.10
N GLU A 100 -2.72 16.77 -0.25
CA GLU A 100 -2.52 17.31 1.10
C GLU A 100 -2.06 18.77 1.09
N SER A 101 -1.07 19.09 0.24
CA SER A 101 -0.49 20.44 0.17
C SER A 101 -1.17 21.33 -0.87
N HIS A 102 -2.12 20.79 -1.65
CA HIS A 102 -2.72 21.45 -2.81
C HIS A 102 -1.68 21.96 -3.84
N THR A 103 -0.54 21.26 -3.93
CA THR A 103 0.58 21.60 -4.83
C THR A 103 1.14 20.33 -5.47
N PHE A 104 2.47 20.16 -5.46
CA PHE A 104 3.17 19.00 -5.94
C PHE A 104 4.15 18.50 -4.88
N LYS A 105 4.44 17.21 -4.95
CA LYS A 105 5.50 16.53 -4.22
C LYS A 105 6.65 16.30 -5.19
N GLU A 106 7.84 16.75 -4.79
CA GLU A 106 9.11 16.36 -5.40
C GLU A 106 9.58 15.07 -4.73
N ILE A 107 10.02 14.10 -5.52
CA ILE A 107 10.47 12.78 -5.06
C ILE A 107 11.85 12.51 -5.64
N GLY A 108 12.87 12.57 -4.80
CA GLY A 108 14.24 12.21 -5.14
C GLY A 108 14.40 10.69 -5.25
N GLN A 109 14.87 10.23 -6.40
CA GLN A 109 15.10 8.80 -6.62
C GLN A 109 16.41 8.52 -7.36
N MET A 110 17.01 7.40 -7.01
CA MET A 110 18.16 6.84 -7.71
C MET A 110 17.83 5.43 -8.14
N GLY A 111 17.84 5.17 -9.43
CA GLY A 111 17.37 3.90 -9.98
C GLY A 111 18.30 3.32 -11.02
N LEU A 112 18.02 2.07 -11.38
CA LEU A 112 18.77 1.26 -12.31
C LEU A 112 17.81 0.56 -13.27
N GLU A 113 18.11 0.60 -14.56
CA GLU A 113 17.33 -0.02 -15.63
C GLU A 113 18.22 -0.92 -16.49
N MET A 114 17.76 -2.16 -16.73
CA MET A 114 18.32 -3.07 -17.72
C MET A 114 17.29 -3.28 -18.83
N LEU A 115 17.68 -2.99 -20.07
CA LEU A 115 16.76 -2.92 -21.23
C LEU A 115 17.32 -3.71 -22.42
N GLY A 116 16.45 -4.37 -23.18
CA GLY A 116 16.82 -5.10 -24.40
C GLY A 116 16.75 -6.61 -24.20
N ASP A 117 17.86 -7.32 -24.43
CA ASP A 117 17.95 -8.76 -24.16
C ASP A 117 18.05 -9.02 -22.65
N VAL A 118 16.88 -9.14 -22.00
CA VAL A 118 16.72 -9.34 -20.56
C VAL A 118 16.19 -10.75 -20.31
N GLY A 119 17.11 -11.65 -19.98
CA GLY A 119 16.81 -13.00 -19.52
C GLY A 119 17.01 -13.18 -18.01
N GLU A 120 17.01 -14.43 -17.55
CA GLU A 120 17.18 -14.77 -16.12
C GLU A 120 18.47 -14.19 -15.51
N GLY A 121 19.56 -14.16 -16.28
CA GLY A 121 20.84 -13.62 -15.79
C GLY A 121 20.76 -12.14 -15.45
N GLN A 122 20.11 -11.35 -16.31
CA GLN A 122 19.87 -9.92 -16.09
C GLN A 122 18.89 -9.69 -14.93
N VAL A 123 17.87 -10.54 -14.81
CA VAL A 123 16.94 -10.48 -13.68
C VAL A 123 17.68 -10.71 -12.36
N ARG A 124 18.45 -11.79 -12.25
CA ARG A 124 19.28 -12.06 -11.06
C ARG A 124 20.25 -10.93 -10.77
N GLN A 125 20.91 -10.39 -11.79
CA GLN A 125 21.81 -9.25 -11.63
C GLN A 125 21.10 -8.01 -11.06
N ALA A 126 19.92 -7.65 -11.58
CA ALA A 126 19.16 -6.49 -11.12
C ALA A 126 18.70 -6.65 -9.66
N VAL A 127 18.23 -7.84 -9.27
CA VAL A 127 17.80 -8.14 -7.90
C VAL A 127 18.99 -8.17 -6.93
N SER A 128 20.13 -8.72 -7.34
CA SER A 128 21.38 -8.66 -6.56
C SER A 128 21.85 -7.22 -6.34
N LEU A 129 21.74 -6.37 -7.36
CA LEU A 129 22.05 -4.94 -7.21
C LEU A 129 21.03 -4.21 -6.32
N ALA A 130 19.76 -4.63 -6.32
CA ALA A 130 18.76 -4.10 -5.39
C ALA A 130 19.08 -4.47 -3.93
N ALA A 131 19.42 -5.73 -3.65
CA ALA A 131 19.84 -6.19 -2.33
C ALA A 131 21.12 -5.47 -1.87
N GLN A 132 22.13 -5.38 -2.73
CA GLN A 132 23.36 -4.64 -2.45
C GLN A 132 23.09 -3.14 -2.23
N SER A 133 22.10 -2.55 -2.94
CA SER A 133 21.69 -1.16 -2.71
C SER A 133 21.15 -0.96 -1.30
N LEU A 134 20.34 -1.89 -0.79
CA LEU A 134 19.83 -1.84 0.59
C LEU A 134 20.96 -2.00 1.61
N GLU A 135 21.91 -2.91 1.36
CA GLU A 135 23.09 -3.12 2.22
C GLU A 135 23.92 -1.84 2.36
N GLN A 136 24.10 -1.08 1.28
CA GLN A 136 24.82 0.21 1.31
C GLN A 136 24.15 1.28 2.19
N LEU A 137 22.88 1.11 2.56
CA LEU A 137 22.16 2.05 3.43
C LEU A 137 22.49 1.85 4.92
N GLY A 138 23.19 0.75 5.27
CA GLY A 138 23.74 0.54 6.61
C GLY A 138 22.68 0.38 7.71
N GLN A 139 21.49 -0.12 7.36
CA GLN A 139 20.38 -0.41 8.28
C GLN A 139 19.92 -1.85 8.08
N PRO A 140 19.37 -2.53 9.11
CA PRO A 140 18.71 -3.81 8.92
C PRO A 140 17.62 -3.69 7.85
N TRP A 141 17.66 -4.60 6.88
CA TRP A 141 16.83 -4.51 5.68
C TRP A 141 16.16 -5.83 5.34
N VAL A 142 15.02 -5.71 4.67
CA VAL A 142 14.27 -6.82 4.09
C VAL A 142 14.05 -6.53 2.61
N LEU A 143 14.33 -7.51 1.75
CA LEU A 143 13.90 -7.50 0.35
C LEU A 143 12.76 -8.51 0.19
N GLU A 144 11.56 -7.99 -0.02
CA GLU A 144 10.35 -8.76 -0.30
C GLU A 144 10.25 -8.98 -1.80
N VAL A 145 10.02 -10.23 -2.23
CA VAL A 145 9.99 -10.65 -3.63
C VAL A 145 8.71 -11.42 -3.94
N SER A 146 8.15 -11.17 -5.12
CA SER A 146 6.98 -11.83 -5.67
C SER A 146 7.07 -11.97 -7.18
N HIS A 147 6.10 -12.66 -7.78
CA HIS A 147 6.10 -12.93 -9.20
C HIS A 147 4.69 -12.84 -9.81
N MET A 148 4.46 -11.87 -10.69
CA MET A 148 3.17 -11.67 -11.35
C MET A 148 2.77 -12.88 -12.22
N GLY A 149 3.74 -13.61 -12.78
CA GLY A 149 3.46 -14.86 -13.48
C GLY A 149 2.86 -15.95 -12.58
N TYR A 150 3.19 -15.97 -11.28
CA TYR A 150 2.58 -16.90 -10.34
C TYR A 150 1.12 -16.53 -10.05
N LEU A 151 0.88 -15.24 -9.76
CA LEU A 151 -0.45 -14.68 -9.54
C LEU A 151 -1.37 -14.87 -10.75
N PHE A 152 -0.91 -14.49 -11.95
CA PHE A 152 -1.69 -14.67 -13.17
C PHE A 152 -1.87 -16.14 -13.53
N GLY A 153 -0.85 -16.97 -13.32
CA GLY A 153 -0.96 -18.41 -13.50
C GLY A 153 -2.05 -19.02 -12.62
N LEU A 154 -2.18 -18.59 -11.36
CA LEU A 154 -3.27 -19.02 -10.50
C LEU A 154 -4.63 -18.51 -10.98
N LEU A 155 -4.74 -17.23 -11.35
CA LEU A 155 -5.98 -16.65 -11.86
C LEU A 155 -6.45 -17.34 -13.15
N ASP A 156 -5.51 -17.70 -14.03
CA ASP A 156 -5.76 -18.46 -15.25
C ASP A 156 -6.23 -19.89 -14.92
N ALA A 157 -5.59 -20.58 -13.97
CA ALA A 157 -5.98 -21.93 -13.53
C ALA A 157 -7.35 -21.99 -12.82
N LEU A 158 -7.86 -20.85 -12.37
CA LEU A 158 -9.15 -20.71 -11.71
C LEU A 158 -10.22 -20.10 -12.62
N ASP A 159 -9.91 -19.94 -13.91
CA ASP A 159 -10.80 -19.34 -14.92
C ASP A 159 -11.35 -17.96 -14.50
N VAL A 160 -10.56 -17.16 -13.78
CA VAL A 160 -10.99 -15.84 -13.31
C VAL A 160 -11.13 -14.88 -14.49
N PRO A 161 -12.31 -14.27 -14.70
CA PRO A 161 -12.54 -13.30 -15.76
C PRO A 161 -11.63 -12.08 -15.63
N GLU A 162 -11.13 -11.57 -16.75
CA GLU A 162 -10.22 -10.41 -16.79
C GLU A 162 -10.76 -9.19 -16.04
N ALA A 163 -12.05 -8.89 -16.20
CA ALA A 163 -12.73 -7.79 -15.53
C ALA A 163 -12.70 -7.87 -13.99
N SER A 164 -12.53 -9.07 -13.43
CA SER A 164 -12.49 -9.29 -11.98
C SER A 164 -11.06 -9.30 -11.41
N ARG A 165 -10.03 -9.43 -12.25
CA ARG A 165 -8.63 -9.63 -11.81
C ARG A 165 -8.09 -8.44 -11.03
N ALA A 166 -8.33 -7.22 -11.51
CA ALA A 166 -7.86 -6.00 -10.85
C ALA A 166 -8.43 -5.86 -9.44
N ALA A 167 -9.73 -6.14 -9.26
CA ALA A 167 -10.38 -6.08 -7.96
C ALA A 167 -9.80 -7.13 -6.99
N LEU A 168 -9.57 -8.36 -7.44
CA LEU A 168 -9.00 -9.43 -6.62
C LEU A 168 -7.55 -9.13 -6.22
N LEU A 169 -6.72 -8.69 -7.17
CA LEU A 169 -5.33 -8.31 -6.91
C LEU A 169 -5.23 -7.12 -5.94
N ALA A 170 -6.16 -6.16 -6.01
CA ALA A 170 -6.23 -5.08 -5.03
C ALA A 170 -6.52 -5.59 -3.60
N LYS A 171 -7.39 -6.60 -3.44
CA LYS A 171 -7.65 -7.22 -2.13
C LYS A 171 -6.46 -8.05 -1.63
N LEU A 172 -5.77 -8.75 -2.53
CA LEU A 172 -4.53 -9.48 -2.22
C LEU A 172 -3.44 -8.51 -1.72
N LYS A 173 -3.18 -7.43 -2.46
CA LYS A 173 -2.21 -6.39 -2.10
C LYS A 173 -2.51 -5.71 -0.76
N ALA A 174 -3.80 -5.58 -0.40
CA ALA A 174 -4.23 -5.05 0.88
C ALA A 174 -4.19 -6.09 2.02
N LYS A 175 -3.84 -7.35 1.73
CA LYS A 175 -3.98 -8.52 2.63
C LYS A 175 -5.37 -8.64 3.24
N ASN A 176 -6.40 -8.21 2.50
CA ASN A 176 -7.78 -8.17 2.97
C ASN A 176 -8.49 -9.49 2.65
N LEU A 177 -8.25 -10.49 3.50
CA LEU A 177 -8.82 -11.83 3.34
C LEU A 177 -10.36 -11.81 3.32
N HIS A 178 -10.99 -10.98 4.15
CA HIS A 178 -12.45 -10.93 4.26
C HIS A 178 -13.11 -10.47 2.94
N GLU A 179 -12.64 -9.36 2.39
CA GLU A 179 -13.16 -8.84 1.12
C GLU A 179 -12.67 -9.66 -0.08
N LEU A 180 -11.50 -10.29 0.00
CA LEU A 180 -11.01 -11.20 -1.04
C LEU A 180 -11.94 -12.39 -1.21
N LYS A 181 -12.37 -13.03 -0.11
CA LYS A 181 -13.30 -14.17 -0.18
C LYS A 181 -14.62 -13.77 -0.84
N ALA A 182 -15.20 -12.64 -0.41
CA ALA A 182 -16.45 -12.13 -1.00
C ALA A 182 -16.30 -11.80 -2.49
N ALA A 183 -15.19 -11.16 -2.88
CA ALA A 183 -14.90 -10.84 -4.27
C ALA A 183 -14.64 -12.09 -5.12
N ALA A 184 -13.96 -13.10 -4.57
CA ALA A 184 -13.69 -14.35 -5.27
C ALA A 184 -14.99 -15.11 -5.56
N SER A 185 -15.88 -15.24 -4.57
CA SER A 185 -17.18 -15.88 -4.79
C SER A 185 -18.05 -15.16 -5.82
N ALA A 186 -17.92 -13.83 -5.94
CA ALA A 186 -18.64 -13.04 -6.94
C ALA A 186 -18.00 -13.12 -8.35
N ALA A 187 -16.70 -13.41 -8.43
CA ALA A 187 -15.93 -13.33 -9.66
C ALA A 187 -16.04 -14.58 -10.56
N GLY A 188 -16.58 -15.69 -10.06
CA GLY A 188 -16.73 -16.94 -10.82
C GLY A 188 -16.09 -18.20 -10.21
N PRO A 189 -14.94 -18.13 -9.49
CA PRO A 189 -14.36 -19.30 -8.84
C PRO A 189 -15.35 -20.05 -7.94
N ASP A 190 -15.25 -21.37 -7.95
CA ASP A 190 -15.92 -22.23 -6.97
C ASP A 190 -15.31 -22.07 -5.57
N GLU A 191 -15.87 -22.75 -4.57
CA GLU A 191 -15.40 -22.68 -3.19
C GLU A 191 -13.91 -23.06 -3.07
N ALA A 192 -13.50 -24.11 -3.79
CA ALA A 192 -12.11 -24.54 -3.84
C ALA A 192 -11.17 -23.49 -4.48
N GLY A 193 -11.63 -22.76 -5.50
CA GLY A 193 -10.91 -21.67 -6.12
C GLY A 193 -10.82 -20.43 -5.22
N ALA A 194 -11.89 -20.08 -4.52
CA ALA A 194 -11.88 -19.01 -3.53
C ALA A 194 -10.91 -19.32 -2.36
N ASP A 195 -10.88 -20.57 -1.91
CA ASP A 195 -9.92 -21.02 -0.88
C ASP A 195 -8.48 -21.05 -1.41
N ALA A 196 -8.26 -21.37 -2.68
CA ALA A 196 -6.94 -21.28 -3.30
C ALA A 196 -6.41 -19.83 -3.32
N LEU A 197 -7.26 -18.87 -3.68
CA LEU A 197 -6.93 -17.43 -3.64
C LEU A 197 -6.66 -16.96 -2.21
N ALA A 198 -7.51 -17.38 -1.26
CA ALA A 198 -7.30 -17.11 0.16
C ALA A 198 -5.99 -17.73 0.68
N GLY A 199 -5.60 -18.90 0.15
CA GLY A 199 -4.37 -19.61 0.47
C GLY A 199 -3.11 -18.80 0.19
N LEU A 200 -3.13 -17.88 -0.78
CA LEU A 200 -2.02 -16.97 -1.06
C LEU A 200 -1.64 -16.11 0.16
N MET A 201 -2.59 -15.79 1.03
CA MET A 201 -2.33 -15.05 2.28
C MET A 201 -1.37 -15.76 3.22
N SER A 202 -1.23 -17.07 3.05
CA SER A 202 -0.33 -17.89 3.85
C SER A 202 1.03 -18.15 3.18
N LEU A 203 1.21 -17.69 1.93
CA LEU A 203 2.44 -17.78 1.15
C LEU A 203 3.25 -16.48 1.27
N CYS A 204 3.43 -16.01 2.50
CA CYS A 204 4.27 -14.87 2.85
C CYS A 204 5.18 -15.20 4.04
N GLY A 205 6.48 -14.87 3.96
CA GLY A 205 7.44 -15.33 4.96
C GLY A 205 8.87 -15.47 4.47
N SER A 206 9.66 -16.22 5.25
CA SER A 206 11.03 -16.57 4.90
C SER A 206 11.06 -17.43 3.62
N CYS A 207 12.16 -17.35 2.87
CA CYS A 207 12.31 -18.17 1.66
C CYS A 207 12.30 -19.67 1.99
N GLU A 208 12.95 -20.07 3.08
CA GLU A 208 13.05 -21.47 3.52
C GLU A 208 11.68 -22.08 3.82
N ASP A 209 10.79 -21.33 4.47
CA ASP A 209 9.47 -21.82 4.85
C ASP A 209 8.45 -21.75 3.71
N VAL A 210 8.54 -20.71 2.87
CA VAL A 210 7.50 -20.38 1.88
C VAL A 210 7.77 -21.02 0.53
N LEU A 211 9.02 -21.10 0.08
CA LEU A 211 9.34 -21.60 -1.26
C LEU A 211 8.81 -23.03 -1.53
N PRO A 212 8.96 -24.01 -0.61
CA PRO A 212 8.41 -25.35 -0.83
C PRO A 212 6.88 -25.34 -0.97
N ARG A 213 6.21 -24.42 -0.27
CA ARG A 213 4.74 -24.28 -0.30
C ARG A 213 4.28 -23.59 -1.59
N VAL A 214 5.07 -22.63 -2.10
CA VAL A 214 4.86 -22.00 -3.41
C VAL A 214 4.98 -23.04 -4.52
N GLU A 215 6.04 -23.86 -4.51
CA GLU A 215 6.25 -24.96 -5.47
C GLU A 215 5.10 -25.97 -5.41
N ALA A 216 4.70 -26.40 -4.21
CA ALA A 216 3.62 -27.38 -4.02
C ALA A 216 2.22 -26.87 -4.44
N ALA A 217 2.01 -25.55 -4.44
CA ALA A 217 0.74 -24.93 -4.80
C ALA A 217 0.64 -24.59 -6.30
N CYS A 218 1.67 -24.88 -7.10
CA CYS A 218 1.63 -24.71 -8.56
C CYS A 218 0.53 -25.55 -9.22
N ARG A 219 -0.16 -24.95 -10.20
CA ARG A 219 -1.25 -25.60 -10.94
C ARG A 219 -1.02 -25.68 -12.45
N ASN A 220 0.01 -25.01 -12.95
CA ASN A 220 0.37 -24.99 -14.37
C ASN A 220 1.84 -24.60 -14.56
N GLU A 221 2.35 -24.80 -15.77
CA GLU A 221 3.73 -24.51 -16.16
C GLU A 221 4.13 -23.05 -15.91
N ARG A 222 3.18 -22.10 -16.01
CA ARG A 222 3.45 -20.69 -15.75
C ARG A 222 3.78 -20.43 -14.27
N MET A 223 3.07 -21.08 -13.36
CA MET A 223 3.37 -21.02 -11.93
C MET A 223 4.69 -21.73 -11.60
N GLU A 224 4.96 -22.87 -12.23
CA GLU A 224 6.20 -23.62 -12.04
C GLU A 224 7.42 -22.83 -12.50
N ALA A 225 7.35 -22.18 -13.67
CA ALA A 225 8.40 -21.29 -14.16
C ALA A 225 8.65 -20.11 -13.22
N ALA A 226 7.58 -19.49 -12.71
CA ALA A 226 7.66 -18.42 -11.72
C ALA A 226 8.33 -18.89 -10.41
N ALA A 227 7.95 -20.07 -9.91
CA ALA A 227 8.54 -20.65 -8.71
C ALA A 227 10.03 -20.98 -8.90
N ALA A 228 10.42 -21.49 -10.08
CA ALA A 228 11.80 -21.75 -10.43
C ALA A 228 12.65 -20.47 -10.49
N GLU A 229 12.11 -19.39 -11.06
CA GLU A 229 12.79 -18.09 -11.09
C GLU A 229 12.96 -17.51 -9.67
N LEU A 230 11.92 -17.59 -8.83
CA LEU A 230 11.99 -17.21 -7.42
C LEU A 230 13.07 -18.01 -6.68
N LYS A 231 13.09 -19.34 -6.85
CA LYS A 231 14.11 -20.20 -6.27
C LYS A 231 15.53 -19.77 -6.66
N ALA A 232 15.77 -19.58 -7.95
CA ALA A 232 17.09 -19.15 -8.44
C ALA A 232 17.52 -17.80 -7.84
N ILE A 233 16.60 -16.88 -7.63
CA ILE A 233 16.88 -15.60 -6.95
C ILE A 233 17.21 -15.82 -5.48
N THR A 234 16.46 -16.66 -4.77
CA THR A 234 16.72 -16.93 -3.35
C THR A 234 18.06 -17.62 -3.12
N GLU A 235 18.48 -18.50 -4.05
CA GLU A 235 19.79 -19.15 -4.02
C GLU A 235 20.92 -18.16 -4.34
N GLU A 236 20.73 -17.27 -5.32
CA GLU A 236 21.71 -16.21 -5.67
C GLU A 236 21.94 -15.24 -4.50
N LEU A 237 20.89 -14.91 -3.76
CA LEU A 237 20.95 -14.00 -2.60
C LEU A 237 21.24 -14.72 -1.28
N ALA A 238 21.54 -16.03 -1.32
CA ALA A 238 21.91 -16.78 -0.13
C ALA A 238 23.19 -16.19 0.47
N GLY A 239 23.09 -15.69 1.71
CA GLY A 239 24.21 -15.05 2.42
C GLY A 239 24.31 -13.54 2.25
N ALA A 240 23.30 -12.88 1.65
CA ALA A 240 23.15 -11.43 1.78
C ALA A 240 23.06 -11.02 3.27
N GLY A 241 23.50 -9.80 3.61
CA GLY A 241 23.55 -9.32 4.99
C GLY A 241 22.17 -9.08 5.63
N GLY A 242 21.12 -8.95 4.82
CA GLY A 242 19.73 -8.81 5.25
C GLY A 242 18.86 -10.03 4.96
N SER A 243 17.54 -9.84 5.04
CA SER A 243 16.58 -10.94 4.88
C SER A 243 15.83 -10.86 3.55
N ILE A 244 15.77 -11.98 2.84
CA ILE A 244 14.92 -12.14 1.67
C ILE A 244 13.61 -12.82 2.09
N ARG A 245 12.48 -12.21 1.73
CA ARG A 245 11.14 -12.73 2.01
C ARG A 245 10.38 -12.94 0.72
N LEU A 246 9.60 -14.01 0.68
CA LEU A 246 8.63 -14.25 -0.40
C LEU A 246 7.26 -13.76 0.05
N ASP A 247 6.52 -13.09 -0.82
CA ASP A 247 5.13 -12.72 -0.58
C ASP A 247 4.29 -12.83 -1.86
N MET A 248 3.54 -13.92 -2.00
CA MET A 248 2.68 -14.14 -3.17
C MET A 248 1.40 -13.27 -3.18
N THR A 249 1.23 -12.37 -2.21
CA THR A 249 0.17 -11.36 -2.19
C THR A 249 0.63 -9.99 -2.67
N LEU A 250 1.95 -9.79 -2.81
CA LEU A 250 2.53 -8.57 -3.37
C LEU A 250 2.19 -8.47 -4.86
N ALA A 251 1.08 -7.79 -5.17
CA ALA A 251 0.70 -7.47 -6.53
C ALA A 251 1.28 -6.10 -6.93
N GLY A 252 2.02 -6.08 -8.06
CA GLY A 252 2.37 -4.84 -8.74
C GLY A 252 1.15 -4.16 -9.36
N GLU A 253 1.33 -2.96 -9.94
CA GLU A 253 0.34 -2.41 -10.88
C GLU A 253 0.27 -3.34 -12.09
N MET A 254 -0.91 -3.91 -12.37
CA MET A 254 -1.10 -4.97 -13.37
C MET A 254 -0.63 -4.55 -14.76
N GLU A 255 -0.83 -3.28 -15.06
CA GLU A 255 -0.49 -2.67 -16.33
C GLU A 255 1.02 -2.43 -16.45
N TYR A 256 1.75 -2.37 -15.35
CA TYR A 256 3.18 -2.04 -15.31
C TYR A 256 4.09 -3.28 -15.21
N TYR A 257 3.85 -4.16 -14.25
CA TYR A 257 4.71 -5.31 -13.99
C TYR A 257 4.10 -6.62 -14.53
N ASN A 258 4.89 -7.40 -15.27
CA ASN A 258 4.45 -8.64 -15.90
C ASN A 258 5.30 -9.88 -15.53
N GLY A 259 6.33 -9.71 -14.69
CA GLY A 259 7.17 -10.78 -14.17
C GLY A 259 7.49 -10.62 -12.70
N LEU A 260 8.76 -10.69 -12.33
CA LEU A 260 9.23 -10.45 -10.97
C LEU A 260 8.85 -9.05 -10.45
N VAL A 261 8.46 -8.95 -9.19
CA VAL A 261 8.21 -7.70 -8.47
C VAL A 261 8.90 -7.77 -7.12
N PHE A 262 9.52 -6.68 -6.67
CA PHE A 262 10.20 -6.65 -5.37
C PHE A 262 10.17 -5.27 -4.72
N GLN A 263 10.20 -5.28 -3.39
CA GLN A 263 10.24 -4.08 -2.56
C GLN A 263 11.27 -4.25 -1.44
N GLY A 264 12.05 -3.19 -1.19
CA GLY A 264 13.05 -3.15 -0.13
C GLY A 264 12.62 -2.23 1.00
N TYR A 265 12.76 -2.72 2.23
CA TYR A 265 12.37 -2.03 3.46
C TYR A 265 13.58 -1.89 4.39
N LEU A 266 13.62 -0.81 5.16
CA LEU A 266 14.55 -0.63 6.28
C LEU A 266 13.77 -0.63 7.59
N GLU A 267 14.31 -1.25 8.65
CA GLU A 267 13.61 -1.40 9.94
C GLU A 267 13.19 -0.06 10.55
N SER A 268 14.00 0.98 10.35
CA SER A 268 13.80 2.32 10.90
C SER A 268 12.84 3.20 10.09
N LEU A 269 12.32 2.72 8.96
CA LEU A 269 11.48 3.50 8.06
C LEU A 269 10.10 2.88 7.86
N PRO A 270 9.03 3.69 7.76
CA PRO A 270 7.66 3.20 7.75
C PRO A 270 7.16 2.76 6.38
N ARG A 271 8.00 2.89 5.34
CA ARG A 271 7.64 2.69 3.93
C ARG A 271 8.79 1.99 3.20
N PRO A 272 8.50 1.27 2.09
CA PRO A 272 9.54 0.71 1.24
C PRO A 272 10.42 1.83 0.68
N VAL A 273 11.73 1.68 0.82
CA VAL A 273 12.75 2.57 0.27
C VAL A 273 13.21 2.16 -1.12
N LEU A 274 12.91 0.93 -1.53
CA LEU A 274 13.25 0.41 -2.85
C LEU A 274 12.01 -0.24 -3.45
N LYS A 275 11.74 0.00 -4.73
CA LYS A 275 10.72 -0.72 -5.50
C LYS A 275 11.24 -1.04 -6.88
N GLY A 276 10.97 -2.25 -7.35
CA GLY A 276 11.40 -2.69 -8.67
C GLY A 276 10.63 -3.88 -9.17
N GLY A 277 10.94 -4.27 -10.39
CA GLY A 277 10.33 -5.40 -11.05
C GLY A 277 10.54 -5.40 -12.56
N ARG A 278 10.04 -6.45 -13.19
CA ARG A 278 10.10 -6.69 -14.64
C ARG A 278 8.87 -6.11 -15.33
N TYR A 279 9.09 -5.28 -16.35
CA TYR A 279 8.07 -4.45 -17.01
C TYR A 279 8.18 -4.54 -18.56
N ASP A 280 8.28 -5.75 -19.11
CA ASP A 280 8.55 -5.92 -20.55
C ASP A 280 7.47 -5.25 -21.44
N LEU A 281 6.21 -5.19 -20.99
CA LEU A 281 5.10 -4.60 -21.74
C LEU A 281 5.34 -3.12 -22.09
N LEU A 282 5.96 -2.36 -21.17
CA LEU A 282 6.31 -0.97 -21.42
C LEU A 282 7.41 -0.87 -22.49
N MET A 283 8.45 -1.71 -22.36
CA MET A 283 9.58 -1.70 -23.28
C MET A 283 9.16 -2.11 -24.70
N GLN A 284 8.27 -3.10 -24.81
CA GLN A 284 7.77 -3.60 -26.09
C GLN A 284 6.98 -2.58 -26.90
N LYS A 285 6.43 -1.53 -26.26
CA LYS A 285 5.80 -0.41 -26.98
C LYS A 285 6.80 0.39 -27.81
N PHE A 286 8.05 0.48 -27.39
CA PHE A 286 9.10 1.24 -28.07
C PHE A 286 10.06 0.36 -28.88
N THR A 287 10.34 -0.84 -28.37
CA THR A 287 11.23 -1.81 -29.03
C THR A 287 10.59 -3.21 -28.95
N PRO A 288 9.88 -3.65 -30.01
CA PRO A 288 9.22 -4.96 -30.02
C PRO A 288 10.19 -6.10 -29.70
N GLY A 289 9.77 -6.99 -28.78
CA GLY A 289 10.56 -8.13 -28.34
C GLY A 289 11.64 -7.84 -27.28
N ALA A 290 11.88 -6.58 -26.93
CA ALA A 290 12.78 -6.24 -25.83
C ALA A 290 12.12 -6.48 -24.46
N GLY A 291 12.91 -7.00 -23.52
CA GLY A 291 12.56 -7.09 -22.11
C GLY A 291 13.12 -5.91 -21.31
N ALA A 292 12.61 -5.74 -20.09
CA ALA A 292 13.08 -4.71 -19.18
C ALA A 292 12.87 -5.07 -17.71
N ILE A 293 13.89 -4.80 -16.89
CA ILE A 293 13.82 -4.89 -15.44
C ILE A 293 14.59 -3.74 -14.81
N GLY A 294 14.09 -3.25 -13.69
CA GLY A 294 14.78 -2.22 -12.95
C GLY A 294 14.13 -1.91 -11.61
N PHE A 295 14.72 -0.94 -10.92
CA PHE A 295 14.27 -0.50 -9.61
C PHE A 295 14.66 0.94 -9.33
N ALA A 296 13.98 1.54 -8.36
CA ALA A 296 14.29 2.86 -7.83
C ALA A 296 14.45 2.78 -6.31
N VAL A 297 15.49 3.47 -5.80
CA VAL A 297 15.68 3.80 -4.39
C VAL A 297 15.13 5.21 -4.15
N TYR A 298 14.19 5.33 -3.22
CA TYR A 298 13.54 6.58 -2.85
C TYR A 298 14.38 7.31 -1.80
N LEU A 299 15.16 8.28 -2.26
CA LEU A 299 16.16 8.98 -1.44
C LEU A 299 15.52 9.85 -0.35
N ASP A 300 14.35 10.43 -0.59
CA ASP A 300 13.68 11.30 0.38
C ASP A 300 13.19 10.55 1.63
N GLU A 301 12.95 9.25 1.53
CA GLU A 301 12.61 8.46 2.71
C GLU A 301 13.82 8.31 3.65
N LEU A 302 15.04 8.42 3.12
CA LEU A 302 16.28 8.31 3.91
C LEU A 302 16.54 9.53 4.79
N ASP A 303 15.98 10.70 4.47
CA ASP A 303 16.10 11.89 5.32
C ASP A 303 15.51 11.66 6.73
N ARG A 304 14.55 10.72 6.85
CA ARG A 304 13.97 10.34 8.14
C ARG A 304 14.94 9.59 9.05
N LEU A 305 16.01 8.99 8.50
CA LEU A 305 17.03 8.31 9.29
C LEU A 305 17.81 9.27 10.21
N SER A 306 17.83 10.57 9.88
CA SER A 306 18.44 11.60 10.73
C SER A 306 17.57 12.01 11.91
N ALA A 307 16.28 11.64 11.93
CA ALA A 307 15.39 11.98 13.02
C ALA A 307 15.70 11.12 14.26
N PRO A 308 15.81 11.71 15.46
CA PRO A 308 16.01 10.92 16.68
C PRO A 308 14.79 10.05 16.95
N LEU A 309 15.01 8.84 17.48
CA LEU A 309 13.92 8.00 17.97
C LEU A 309 13.07 8.77 19.00
N PRO A 310 11.73 8.67 18.95
CA PRO A 310 10.86 9.30 19.94
C PRO A 310 11.22 8.87 21.36
N PRO A 311 11.19 9.76 22.38
CA PRO A 311 11.56 9.41 23.76
C PRO A 311 10.85 8.17 24.32
N VAL A 312 9.59 7.97 23.91
CA VAL A 312 8.79 6.81 24.33
C VAL A 312 9.30 5.48 23.76
N GLN A 313 10.04 5.52 22.65
CA GLN A 313 10.64 4.35 22.00
C GLN A 313 12.11 4.16 22.38
N GLN A 314 12.72 5.07 23.13
CA GLN A 314 14.14 4.97 23.56
C GLN A 314 14.34 4.00 24.74
N GLN A 315 13.27 3.57 25.41
CA GLN A 315 13.38 2.66 26.56
C GLN A 315 13.69 1.23 26.10
N LYS A 316 14.83 0.69 26.54
CA LYS A 316 15.19 -0.71 26.31
C LYS A 316 14.26 -1.63 27.10
N THR A 317 13.59 -2.53 26.41
CA THR A 317 12.75 -3.60 26.97
C THR A 317 13.38 -4.96 26.66
N GLU A 318 13.11 -5.97 27.49
CA GLU A 318 13.61 -7.33 27.27
C GLU A 318 12.95 -8.03 26.06
N LYS A 319 11.77 -7.55 25.65
CA LYS A 319 11.02 -8.01 24.47
C LYS A 319 10.91 -6.91 23.42
N THR A 320 10.80 -7.29 22.15
CA THR A 320 10.39 -6.40 21.07
C THR A 320 8.98 -5.86 21.37
N MET A 321 8.84 -4.53 21.43
CA MET A 321 7.55 -3.90 21.70
C MET A 321 6.77 -3.70 20.40
N LEU A 322 5.52 -4.17 20.38
CA LEU A 322 4.55 -3.84 19.34
C LEU A 322 3.81 -2.56 19.73
N ASN A 323 3.92 -1.53 18.90
CA ASN A 323 3.23 -0.27 19.07
C ASN A 323 1.83 -0.34 18.43
N VAL A 324 0.78 -0.07 19.19
CA VAL A 324 -0.61 -0.30 18.78
C VAL A 324 -1.42 0.99 18.91
N ALA A 325 -1.89 1.54 17.80
CA ALA A 325 -2.79 2.69 17.80
C ALA A 325 -4.23 2.25 18.06
N LEU A 326 -4.85 2.79 19.12
CA LEU A 326 -6.22 2.47 19.50
C LEU A 326 -7.12 3.71 19.48
N PRO A 327 -8.38 3.56 19.02
CA PRO A 327 -9.34 4.64 18.98
C PRO A 327 -9.84 4.93 20.39
N LYS A 328 -10.04 6.20 20.73
CA LYS A 328 -10.77 6.61 21.93
C LYS A 328 -12.29 6.55 21.74
N GLY A 329 -13.02 6.55 22.85
CA GLY A 329 -14.48 6.61 22.88
C GLY A 329 -15.14 5.25 22.68
N ARG A 330 -16.38 5.26 22.19
CA ARG A 330 -17.26 4.07 22.18
C ARG A 330 -16.71 2.85 21.44
N LEU A 331 -15.95 3.05 20.36
CA LEU A 331 -15.26 1.95 19.68
C LEU A 331 -14.09 1.43 20.53
N GLY A 332 -13.34 2.34 21.16
CA GLY A 332 -12.24 2.04 22.06
C GLY A 332 -12.63 1.06 23.16
N ASP A 333 -13.71 1.30 23.88
CA ASP A 333 -14.14 0.43 24.99
C ASP A 333 -14.35 -1.04 24.57
N LYS A 334 -14.96 -1.25 23.40
CA LYS A 334 -15.16 -2.59 22.84
C LYS A 334 -13.82 -3.25 22.48
N VAL A 335 -12.90 -2.47 21.93
CA VAL A 335 -11.56 -2.93 21.53
C VAL A 335 -10.69 -3.24 22.74
N TYR A 336 -10.71 -2.41 23.78
CA TYR A 336 -9.97 -2.62 25.02
C TYR A 336 -10.42 -3.92 25.70
N GLY A 337 -11.73 -4.17 25.76
CA GLY A 337 -12.28 -5.42 26.28
C GLY A 337 -11.89 -6.65 25.46
N LEU A 338 -11.81 -6.53 24.13
CA LEU A 338 -11.32 -7.62 23.27
C LEU A 338 -9.85 -7.94 23.54
N LEU A 339 -8.98 -6.92 23.57
CA LEU A 339 -7.55 -7.07 23.83
C LEU A 339 -7.28 -7.62 25.24
N ALA A 340 -8.01 -7.15 26.25
CA ALA A 340 -7.93 -7.68 27.60
C ALA A 340 -8.28 -9.18 27.65
N GLY A 341 -9.33 -9.60 26.94
CA GLY A 341 -9.77 -10.99 26.87
C GLY A 341 -8.77 -11.96 26.24
N ILE A 342 -7.80 -11.46 25.46
CA ILE A 342 -6.76 -12.26 24.81
C ILE A 342 -5.36 -12.07 25.44
N GLY A 343 -5.29 -11.46 26.63
CA GLY A 343 -4.04 -11.29 27.38
C GLY A 343 -3.21 -10.07 26.99
N TYR A 344 -3.74 -9.17 26.16
CA TYR A 344 -3.08 -7.91 25.78
C TYR A 344 -3.64 -6.67 26.51
N GLY A 345 -4.47 -6.83 27.54
CA GLY A 345 -4.98 -5.70 28.32
C GLY A 345 -3.86 -4.95 29.05
N CYS A 346 -4.06 -3.67 29.37
CA CYS A 346 -3.14 -2.92 30.21
C CYS A 346 -3.50 -3.01 31.68
N PRO A 347 -2.49 -2.97 32.58
CA PRO A 347 -2.72 -2.81 34.02
C PRO A 347 -3.37 -1.47 34.37
N GLU A 348 -3.10 -0.43 33.58
CA GLU A 348 -3.71 0.89 33.75
C GLU A 348 -5.08 0.96 33.08
N ASP A 349 -6.04 1.60 33.74
CA ASP A 349 -7.35 1.88 33.17
C ASP A 349 -7.25 2.98 32.10
N TYR A 350 -7.50 2.58 30.85
CA TYR A 350 -7.48 3.42 29.65
C TYR A 350 -8.37 4.67 29.75
N ASN A 351 -9.48 4.59 30.49
CA ASN A 351 -10.48 5.65 30.58
C ASN A 351 -10.29 6.55 31.80
N ALA A 352 -9.62 6.06 32.86
CA ALA A 352 -9.32 6.85 34.05
C ALA A 352 -8.01 7.65 33.92
N THR A 353 -7.06 7.18 33.10
CA THR A 353 -5.79 7.85 32.88
C THR A 353 -5.89 8.98 31.86
N ARG A 354 -5.21 10.11 32.12
CA ARG A 354 -5.01 11.16 31.10
C ARG A 354 -3.82 10.87 30.18
N LYS A 355 -3.10 9.77 30.40
CA LYS A 355 -1.97 9.38 29.55
C LYS A 355 -2.46 9.02 28.15
N LEU A 356 -1.68 9.41 27.14
CA LEU A 356 -1.91 9.03 25.74
C LEU A 356 -1.09 7.81 25.33
N VAL A 357 -0.11 7.43 26.14
CA VAL A 357 0.71 6.23 25.96
C VAL A 357 0.59 5.38 27.20
N VAL A 358 0.27 4.10 27.00
CA VAL A 358 0.14 3.10 28.06
C VAL A 358 0.86 1.83 27.62
N GLU A 359 1.54 1.15 28.53
CA GLU A 359 2.34 -0.04 28.21
C GLU A 359 1.84 -1.27 28.96
N ASN A 360 2.01 -2.43 28.33
CA ASN A 360 2.01 -3.73 28.98
C ASN A 360 3.35 -4.43 28.65
N PRO A 361 4.40 -4.20 29.47
CA PRO A 361 5.72 -4.79 29.24
C PRO A 361 5.72 -6.32 29.25
N ALA A 362 4.87 -6.96 30.06
CA ALA A 362 4.78 -8.41 30.14
C ALA A 362 4.33 -9.04 28.81
N ALA A 363 3.38 -8.37 28.12
CA ALA A 363 2.89 -8.78 26.82
C ALA A 363 3.66 -8.17 25.64
N GLY A 364 4.66 -7.30 25.90
CA GLY A 364 5.44 -6.65 24.84
C GLY A 364 4.64 -5.62 24.03
N ILE A 365 3.66 -4.93 24.63
CA ILE A 365 2.76 -4.02 23.91
C ILE A 365 2.86 -2.58 24.44
N ARG A 366 2.87 -1.61 23.53
CA ARG A 366 2.69 -0.18 23.82
C ARG A 366 1.48 0.33 23.07
N TYR A 367 0.53 0.93 23.77
CA TYR A 367 -0.67 1.52 23.19
C TYR A 367 -0.56 3.03 23.04
N PHE A 368 -1.05 3.54 21.91
CA PHE A 368 -1.28 4.95 21.67
C PHE A 368 -2.78 5.21 21.57
N LEU A 369 -3.30 5.98 22.53
CA LEU A 369 -4.71 6.34 22.58
C LEU A 369 -4.94 7.61 21.75
N VAL A 370 -5.49 7.45 20.55
CA VAL A 370 -5.67 8.53 19.57
C VAL A 370 -7.14 8.72 19.19
N LYS A 371 -7.46 9.80 18.49
CA LYS A 371 -8.80 9.96 17.92
C LYS A 371 -9.02 8.90 16.83
N PRO A 372 -10.26 8.40 16.64
CA PRO A 372 -10.55 7.41 15.60
C PRO A 372 -10.09 7.83 14.19
N SER A 373 -10.18 9.12 13.86
CA SER A 373 -9.73 9.70 12.59
C SER A 373 -8.23 9.55 12.34
N ASP A 374 -7.43 9.41 13.41
CA ASP A 374 -5.98 9.51 13.34
C ASP A 374 -5.32 8.12 13.39
N VAL A 375 -6.05 7.06 13.77
CA VAL A 375 -5.49 5.70 13.92
C VAL A 375 -4.80 5.25 12.63
N ALA A 376 -5.46 5.42 11.48
CA ALA A 376 -4.90 5.02 10.18
C ALA A 376 -3.59 5.77 9.86
N ILE A 377 -3.55 7.08 10.16
CA ILE A 377 -2.36 7.93 9.94
C ILE A 377 -1.19 7.46 10.82
N TYR A 378 -1.44 7.18 12.10
CA TYR A 378 -0.40 6.71 13.02
C TYR A 378 0.21 5.38 12.55
N VAL A 379 -0.59 4.49 11.98
CA VAL A 379 -0.11 3.21 11.44
C VAL A 379 0.60 3.40 10.10
N GLU A 380 0.02 4.16 9.16
CA GLU A 380 0.63 4.39 7.85
C GLU A 380 2.01 5.05 7.95
N HIS A 381 2.17 6.00 8.87
CA HIS A 381 3.45 6.69 9.10
C HIS A 381 4.42 5.91 10.01
N GLY A 382 4.06 4.69 10.45
CA GLY A 382 4.88 3.81 11.29
C GLY A 382 5.15 4.33 12.70
N ALA A 383 4.38 5.34 13.15
CA ALA A 383 4.38 5.70 14.57
C ALA A 383 3.86 4.52 15.39
N ALA A 384 2.80 3.86 14.91
CA ALA A 384 2.30 2.57 15.37
C ALA A 384 2.58 1.47 14.34
N ASP A 385 2.82 0.26 14.82
CA ASP A 385 3.02 -0.93 13.98
C ASP A 385 1.69 -1.51 13.50
N VAL A 386 0.68 -1.50 14.37
CA VAL A 386 -0.69 -1.96 14.09
C VAL A 386 -1.74 -1.03 14.70
N GLY A 387 -2.99 -1.16 14.29
CA GLY A 387 -4.09 -0.41 14.87
C GLY A 387 -5.45 -1.02 14.62
N ILE A 388 -6.47 -0.53 15.34
CA ILE A 388 -7.87 -0.90 15.11
C ILE A 388 -8.68 0.34 14.75
N VAL A 389 -9.25 0.37 13.55
CA VAL A 389 -9.87 1.57 12.97
C VAL A 389 -11.12 1.22 12.16
N GLY A 390 -12.09 2.14 12.10
CA GLY A 390 -13.29 1.95 11.29
C GLY A 390 -13.00 1.89 9.78
N LYS A 391 -13.72 1.04 9.05
CA LYS A 391 -13.62 0.92 7.59
C LYS A 391 -13.95 2.24 6.87
N ASP A 392 -14.82 3.06 7.45
CA ASP A 392 -15.15 4.41 6.99
C ASP A 392 -13.90 5.31 6.96
N ILE A 393 -13.12 5.31 8.05
CA ILE A 393 -11.89 6.11 8.14
C ILE A 393 -10.85 5.60 7.14
N LEU A 394 -10.67 4.28 7.04
CA LEU A 394 -9.72 3.68 6.09
C LEU A 394 -10.03 4.03 4.64
N THR A 395 -11.31 3.93 4.27
CA THR A 395 -11.75 4.17 2.90
C THR A 395 -11.69 5.65 2.56
N GLU A 396 -12.09 6.52 3.49
CA GLU A 396 -12.00 7.97 3.29
C GLU A 396 -10.55 8.45 3.16
N ALA A 397 -9.65 7.95 4.01
CA ALA A 397 -8.24 8.33 4.01
C ALA A 397 -7.45 7.67 2.86
N SER A 398 -7.95 6.57 2.28
CA SER A 398 -7.20 5.73 1.33
C SER A 398 -5.81 5.33 1.86
N ALA A 399 -5.76 4.96 3.14
CA ALA A 399 -4.52 4.74 3.87
C ALA A 399 -3.70 3.57 3.31
N ASP A 400 -2.38 3.76 3.19
CA ASP A 400 -1.45 2.76 2.65
C ASP A 400 -1.01 1.74 3.73
N VAL A 401 -1.94 0.87 4.13
CA VAL A 401 -1.77 -0.14 5.19
C VAL A 401 -2.24 -1.51 4.74
N TYR A 402 -1.86 -2.56 5.47
CA TYR A 402 -2.52 -3.86 5.36
C TYR A 402 -3.80 -3.89 6.19
N GLU A 403 -4.87 -4.49 5.68
CA GLU A 403 -6.16 -4.70 6.35
C GLU A 403 -6.32 -6.19 6.72
N LEU A 404 -5.69 -6.60 7.82
CA LEU A 404 -5.45 -8.01 8.15
C LEU A 404 -6.69 -8.76 8.66
N LEU A 405 -7.64 -8.05 9.29
CA LEU A 405 -8.85 -8.67 9.88
C LEU A 405 -10.02 -7.70 9.97
N ASP A 406 -11.21 -8.16 9.58
CA ASP A 406 -12.47 -7.57 10.00
C ASP A 406 -12.83 -8.06 11.41
N THR A 407 -12.88 -7.14 12.37
CA THR A 407 -13.19 -7.50 13.76
C THR A 407 -14.68 -7.68 14.01
N GLY A 408 -15.54 -7.25 13.08
CA GLY A 408 -16.99 -7.20 13.26
C GLY A 408 -17.45 -6.27 14.40
N LEU A 409 -16.56 -5.49 15.01
CA LEU A 409 -16.90 -4.52 16.06
C LEU A 409 -17.40 -3.21 15.45
N GLY A 410 -18.27 -2.51 16.18
CA GLY A 410 -18.76 -1.19 15.78
C GLY A 410 -19.60 -1.18 14.48
N LYS A 411 -20.33 -2.28 14.21
CA LYS A 411 -21.14 -2.42 12.99
C LYS A 411 -22.07 -1.23 12.77
N CYS A 412 -21.92 -0.58 11.63
CA CYS A 412 -22.77 0.48 11.11
C CYS A 412 -22.80 0.40 9.58
N ARG A 413 -23.47 1.34 8.92
CA ARG A 413 -23.47 1.43 7.45
C ARG A 413 -23.30 2.86 6.99
N MET A 414 -22.64 3.06 5.86
CA MET A 414 -22.65 4.33 5.15
C MET A 414 -23.97 4.46 4.39
N CYS A 415 -24.63 5.59 4.57
CA CYS A 415 -25.93 5.86 3.99
C CYS A 415 -25.96 7.19 3.26
N VAL A 416 -26.77 7.24 2.20
CA VAL A 416 -27.39 8.48 1.77
C VAL A 416 -28.65 8.68 2.61
N ALA A 417 -28.77 9.82 3.28
CA ALA A 417 -29.99 10.21 4.00
C ALA A 417 -30.48 11.58 3.54
N ALA A 418 -31.79 11.79 3.58
CA ALA A 418 -32.43 13.01 3.07
C ALA A 418 -33.72 13.31 3.84
N PRO A 419 -34.29 14.51 3.70
CA PRO A 419 -35.64 14.81 4.19
C PRO A 419 -36.67 13.79 3.71
N ALA A 420 -37.71 13.53 4.51
CA ALA A 420 -38.68 12.48 4.23
C ALA A 420 -39.35 12.62 2.83
N ASP A 421 -39.60 13.85 2.41
CA ASP A 421 -40.23 14.24 1.14
C ASP A 421 -39.24 14.42 -0.02
N TYR A 422 -37.95 14.17 0.21
CA TYR A 422 -36.91 14.29 -0.81
C TYR A 422 -37.24 13.46 -2.06
N LYS A 423 -37.10 14.13 -3.21
CA LYS A 423 -37.15 13.54 -4.56
C LYS A 423 -35.93 14.05 -5.33
N ASP A 424 -35.19 13.13 -5.94
CA ASP A 424 -34.06 13.50 -6.76
C ASP A 424 -34.51 14.26 -8.02
N ASP A 425 -33.73 15.26 -8.41
CA ASP A 425 -33.91 16.05 -9.63
C ASP A 425 -32.72 15.83 -10.56
N PRO A 426 -32.83 14.93 -11.55
CA PRO A 426 -31.75 14.58 -12.46
C PRO A 426 -31.22 15.74 -13.30
N SER A 427 -31.94 16.87 -13.38
CA SER A 427 -31.56 18.02 -14.21
C SER A 427 -30.45 18.89 -13.62
N ARG A 428 -30.11 18.69 -12.34
CA ARG A 428 -29.06 19.44 -11.63
C ARG A 428 -28.17 18.54 -10.79
N PRO A 429 -26.95 18.97 -10.43
CA PRO A 429 -26.14 18.26 -9.45
C PRO A 429 -26.84 18.18 -8.08
N VAL A 430 -26.67 17.04 -7.39
CA VAL A 430 -27.15 16.88 -6.01
C VAL A 430 -26.18 17.55 -5.05
N ARG A 431 -26.66 18.41 -4.16
CA ARG A 431 -25.82 18.96 -3.09
C ARG A 431 -25.71 17.95 -1.95
N VAL A 432 -24.50 17.47 -1.70
CA VAL A 432 -24.20 16.42 -0.72
C VAL A 432 -23.39 17.00 0.43
N ALA A 433 -23.96 17.06 1.63
CA ALA A 433 -23.19 17.40 2.83
C ALA A 433 -22.59 16.15 3.48
N THR A 434 -21.28 16.18 3.75
CA THR A 434 -20.60 15.02 4.34
C THR A 434 -19.25 15.40 4.95
N LYS A 435 -18.76 14.57 5.88
CA LYS A 435 -17.35 14.53 6.27
C LYS A 435 -16.52 13.55 5.44
N PHE A 436 -17.18 12.65 4.71
CA PHE A 436 -16.59 11.56 3.92
C PHE A 436 -16.60 11.91 2.43
N VAL A 437 -15.74 12.86 2.06
CA VAL A 437 -15.70 13.44 0.71
C VAL A 437 -15.35 12.39 -0.33
N ASN A 438 -14.31 11.58 -0.08
CA ASN A 438 -13.83 10.59 -1.04
C ASN A 438 -14.84 9.45 -1.22
N ILE A 439 -15.45 9.00 -0.12
CA ILE A 439 -16.50 7.97 -0.16
C ILE A 439 -17.72 8.47 -0.94
N ALA A 440 -18.18 9.71 -0.68
CA ALA A 440 -19.31 10.28 -1.40
C ALA A 440 -19.02 10.43 -2.90
N LYS A 441 -17.85 10.96 -3.27
CA LYS A 441 -17.43 11.06 -4.68
C LYS A 441 -17.45 9.70 -5.37
N SER A 442 -16.85 8.69 -4.74
CA SER A 442 -16.77 7.34 -5.31
C SER A 442 -18.15 6.72 -5.53
N TYR A 443 -19.03 6.81 -4.52
CA TYR A 443 -20.40 6.31 -4.62
C TYR A 443 -21.19 6.97 -5.76
N TYR A 444 -21.24 8.30 -5.80
CA TYR A 444 -22.02 9.00 -6.83
C TYR A 444 -21.43 8.84 -8.24
N ALA A 445 -20.09 8.76 -8.37
CA ALA A 445 -19.44 8.44 -9.64
C ALA A 445 -19.84 7.05 -10.15
N SER A 446 -19.91 6.04 -9.26
CA SER A 446 -20.30 4.67 -9.63
C SER A 446 -21.72 4.53 -10.18
N ILE A 447 -22.62 5.48 -9.88
CA ILE A 447 -23.99 5.51 -10.38
C ILE A 447 -24.18 6.59 -11.46
N GLY A 448 -23.10 7.24 -11.91
CA GLY A 448 -23.13 8.26 -12.96
C GLY A 448 -23.92 9.52 -12.59
N ARG A 449 -23.88 9.95 -11.33
CA ARG A 449 -24.65 11.10 -10.83
C ARG A 449 -23.74 12.26 -10.44
N ASP A 450 -23.97 13.42 -11.05
CA ASP A 450 -23.27 14.66 -10.71
C ASP A 450 -23.65 15.17 -9.32
N ILE A 451 -22.64 15.61 -8.56
CA ILE A 451 -22.79 16.12 -7.21
C ILE A 451 -21.99 17.40 -6.97
N ASP A 452 -22.48 18.20 -6.04
CA ASP A 452 -21.76 19.31 -5.41
C ASP A 452 -21.51 18.95 -3.93
N ILE A 453 -20.25 18.95 -3.50
CA ILE A 453 -19.88 18.50 -2.15
C ILE A 453 -19.71 19.66 -1.19
N ILE A 454 -20.41 19.56 -0.08
CA ILE A 454 -20.31 20.49 1.05
C ILE A 454 -19.63 19.74 2.21
N LYS A 455 -18.33 19.98 2.38
CA LYS A 455 -17.56 19.34 3.46
C LYS A 455 -17.98 19.91 4.82
N LEU A 456 -18.42 19.04 5.73
CA LEU A 456 -18.74 19.37 7.12
C LEU A 456 -17.95 18.47 8.07
N ASN A 457 -17.69 18.95 9.29
CA ASN A 457 -16.94 18.18 10.30
C ASN A 457 -17.83 17.56 11.39
N GLY A 458 -19.10 17.97 11.48
CA GLY A 458 -20.06 17.51 12.48
C GLY A 458 -21.43 18.14 12.29
N SER A 459 -22.44 17.64 13.02
CA SER A 459 -23.85 18.08 12.91
C SER A 459 -24.35 18.06 11.45
N ILE A 460 -24.05 16.97 10.75
CA ILE A 460 -24.25 16.86 9.30
C ILE A 460 -25.76 16.83 8.99
N GLU A 461 -26.56 16.26 9.87
CA GLU A 461 -28.03 16.19 9.77
C GLU A 461 -28.71 17.56 9.70
N LEU A 462 -28.05 18.62 10.18
CA LEU A 462 -28.58 19.97 10.13
C LEU A 462 -28.56 20.55 8.70
N ALA A 463 -27.68 20.06 7.83
CA ALA A 463 -27.48 20.63 6.51
C ALA A 463 -28.72 20.55 5.60
N PRO A 464 -29.44 19.41 5.49
CA PRO A 464 -30.70 19.39 4.75
C PRO A 464 -31.81 20.21 5.40
N ILE A 465 -31.86 20.25 6.73
CA ILE A 465 -32.90 20.97 7.49
C ILE A 465 -32.83 22.47 7.21
N LEU A 466 -31.61 23.02 7.11
CA LEU A 466 -31.37 24.43 6.80
C LEU A 466 -31.29 24.72 5.30
N GLY A 467 -31.55 23.74 4.43
CA GLY A 467 -31.48 23.89 2.98
C GLY A 467 -30.07 24.05 2.40
N LEU A 468 -29.02 23.78 3.21
CA LEU A 468 -27.62 23.82 2.79
C LEU A 468 -27.33 22.72 1.77
N SER A 469 -27.85 21.52 2.00
CA SER A 469 -27.70 20.37 1.09
C SER A 469 -29.04 19.73 0.76
N ASP A 470 -29.08 18.93 -0.30
CA ASP A 470 -30.25 18.14 -0.67
C ASP A 470 -30.26 16.81 0.13
N VAL A 471 -29.08 16.23 0.31
CA VAL A 471 -28.86 14.97 1.03
C VAL A 471 -27.60 15.04 1.89
N ILE A 472 -27.41 14.03 2.73
CA ILE A 472 -26.17 13.77 3.45
C ILE A 472 -25.61 12.40 3.11
N VAL A 473 -24.29 12.26 3.19
CA VAL A 473 -23.61 10.97 3.25
C VAL A 473 -22.96 10.84 4.61
N ASP A 474 -23.46 9.93 5.45
CA ASP A 474 -22.92 9.72 6.80
C ASP A 474 -23.12 8.28 7.27
N ILE A 475 -22.42 7.93 8.36
CA ILE A 475 -22.55 6.63 9.02
C ILE A 475 -23.80 6.57 9.87
N VAL A 476 -24.51 5.44 9.80
CA VAL A 476 -25.74 5.21 10.55
C VAL A 476 -25.59 3.89 11.32
N GLU A 477 -25.93 3.91 12.62
CA GLU A 477 -25.99 2.69 13.46
C GLU A 477 -27.44 2.30 13.83
N THR A 478 -28.21 3.15 14.51
CA THR A 478 -29.64 2.88 14.79
C THR A 478 -30.58 3.71 13.91
N GLY A 479 -30.09 4.83 13.38
CA GLY A 479 -30.89 5.82 12.64
C GLY A 479 -31.76 6.72 13.53
N THR A 480 -31.61 6.65 14.86
CA THR A 480 -32.39 7.48 15.79
C THR A 480 -32.19 8.97 15.51
N THR A 481 -30.94 9.43 15.40
CA THR A 481 -30.60 10.83 15.12
C THR A 481 -31.23 11.34 13.83
N LEU A 482 -31.24 10.52 12.76
CA LEU A 482 -31.88 10.89 11.49
C LEU A 482 -33.37 11.11 11.67
N ARG A 483 -34.07 10.18 12.34
CA ARG A 483 -35.53 10.26 12.54
C ARG A 483 -35.93 11.44 13.40
N GLU A 484 -35.19 11.71 14.47
CA GLU A 484 -35.42 12.86 15.36
C GLU A 484 -35.28 14.20 14.63
N ASN A 485 -34.55 14.22 13.51
CA ASN A 485 -34.31 15.39 12.67
C ASN A 485 -35.10 15.36 11.35
N GLY A 486 -36.11 14.49 11.22
CA GLY A 486 -36.98 14.43 10.03
C GLY A 486 -36.31 13.86 8.77
N LEU A 487 -35.16 13.18 8.92
CA LEU A 487 -34.44 12.54 7.84
C LEU A 487 -34.77 11.04 7.78
N ARG A 488 -34.69 10.47 6.57
CA ARG A 488 -34.76 9.03 6.32
C ARG A 488 -33.56 8.55 5.53
N VAL A 489 -33.17 7.31 5.75
CA VAL A 489 -32.22 6.62 4.89
C VAL A 489 -32.86 6.42 3.51
N VAL A 490 -32.17 6.90 2.48
CA VAL A 490 -32.55 6.72 1.07
C VAL A 490 -31.87 5.48 0.51
N THR A 491 -30.59 5.29 0.83
CA THR A 491 -29.80 4.16 0.34
C THR A 491 -28.71 3.81 1.34
N GLU A 492 -28.50 2.51 1.55
CA GLU A 492 -27.34 1.97 2.26
C GLU A 492 -26.41 1.37 1.21
N PHE A 493 -25.12 1.70 1.23
CA PHE A 493 -24.22 1.29 0.15
C PHE A 493 -22.85 0.76 0.61
N MET A 494 -22.52 0.85 1.89
CA MET A 494 -21.25 0.33 2.39
C MET A 494 -21.40 -0.14 3.85
N PRO A 495 -21.26 -1.44 4.15
CA PRO A 495 -21.19 -1.92 5.52
C PRO A 495 -19.88 -1.46 6.16
N ILE A 496 -19.93 -1.11 7.45
CA ILE A 496 -18.77 -0.61 8.20
C ILE A 496 -18.62 -1.41 9.48
N SER A 497 -17.37 -1.78 9.73
CA SER A 497 -16.91 -2.41 10.96
C SER A 497 -15.48 -1.95 11.23
N ALA A 498 -14.98 -2.19 12.44
CA ALA A 498 -13.59 -1.94 12.78
C ALA A 498 -12.67 -3.02 12.18
N ARG A 499 -11.53 -2.58 11.66
CA ARG A 499 -10.51 -3.37 10.99
C ARG A 499 -9.22 -3.33 11.78
N PHE A 500 -8.57 -4.48 11.92
CA PHE A 500 -7.20 -4.57 12.39
C PHE A 500 -6.27 -4.35 11.21
N ILE A 501 -5.41 -3.34 11.33
CA ILE A 501 -4.51 -2.89 10.27
C ILE A 501 -3.05 -2.96 10.71
N ALA A 502 -2.13 -3.05 9.74
CA ALA A 502 -0.70 -3.05 9.99
C ALA A 502 0.06 -2.11 9.04
N ASN A 503 1.12 -1.49 9.54
CA ASN A 503 2.09 -0.80 8.72
C ASN A 503 2.86 -1.83 7.87
N LYS A 504 3.04 -1.54 6.58
CA LYS A 504 3.67 -2.47 5.64
C LYS A 504 5.14 -2.75 5.94
N ALA A 505 5.90 -1.73 6.36
CA ALA A 505 7.30 -1.92 6.73
C ALA A 505 7.41 -2.65 8.08
N SER A 506 6.69 -2.22 9.11
CA SER A 506 6.67 -2.91 10.41
C SER A 506 6.26 -4.38 10.28
N TYR A 507 5.35 -4.71 9.34
CA TYR A 507 4.95 -6.09 9.07
C TYR A 507 6.12 -6.98 8.63
N GLN A 508 7.13 -6.43 7.95
CA GLN A 508 8.30 -7.20 7.51
C GLN A 508 9.23 -7.56 8.67
N PHE A 509 9.35 -6.68 9.67
CA PHE A 509 10.28 -6.82 10.79
C PHE A 509 9.63 -7.41 12.07
N LYS A 510 8.32 -7.21 12.25
CA LYS A 510 7.54 -7.65 13.44
C LYS A 510 6.42 -8.63 13.09
N HIS A 511 6.56 -9.34 11.97
CA HIS A 511 5.57 -10.29 11.45
C HIS A 511 5.08 -11.27 12.52
N ARG A 512 6.00 -11.84 13.30
CA ARG A 512 5.71 -12.85 14.30
C ARG A 512 4.81 -12.30 15.42
N GLU A 513 5.16 -11.14 15.95
CA GLU A 513 4.39 -10.46 17.01
C GLU A 513 3.00 -10.04 16.51
N MET A 514 2.91 -9.59 15.25
CA MET A 514 1.64 -9.23 14.62
C MET A 514 0.75 -10.45 14.37
N ASP A 515 1.31 -11.54 13.86
CA ASP A 515 0.58 -12.78 13.59
C ASP A 515 0.06 -13.43 14.87
N GLU A 516 0.86 -13.43 15.95
CA GLU A 516 0.42 -13.95 17.25
C GLU A 516 -0.80 -13.18 17.75
N MET A 517 -0.80 -11.85 17.61
CA MET A 517 -1.95 -11.01 17.96
C MET A 517 -3.15 -11.29 17.04
N LEU A 518 -2.90 -11.39 15.73
CA LEU A 518 -3.93 -11.67 14.72
C LEU A 518 -4.66 -12.99 14.99
N GLU A 519 -3.92 -14.06 15.27
CA GLU A 519 -4.49 -15.39 15.55
C GLU A 519 -5.31 -15.39 16.84
N LYS A 520 -4.82 -14.73 17.90
CA LYS A 520 -5.58 -14.57 19.15
C LYS A 520 -6.87 -13.76 18.93
N LEU A 521 -6.82 -12.69 18.13
CA LEU A 521 -7.99 -11.90 17.76
C LEU A 521 -9.01 -12.75 17.00
N ARG A 522 -8.57 -13.51 16.00
CA ARG A 522 -9.41 -14.44 15.22
C ARG A 522 -10.11 -15.45 16.13
N ALA A 523 -9.37 -16.13 16.99
CA ALA A 523 -9.90 -17.12 17.92
C ALA A 523 -10.96 -16.52 18.87
N ALA A 524 -10.69 -15.33 19.42
CA ALA A 524 -11.61 -14.68 20.34
C ALA A 524 -12.91 -14.18 19.67
N LEU A 525 -12.83 -13.78 18.40
CA LEU A 525 -14.00 -13.38 17.63
C LEU A 525 -14.85 -14.58 17.22
N ALA A 526 -14.23 -15.67 16.75
CA ALA A 526 -14.93 -16.92 16.45
C ALA A 526 -15.70 -17.47 17.66
N ALA A 527 -15.04 -17.51 18.84
CA ALA A 527 -15.67 -17.96 20.08
C ALA A 527 -16.83 -17.05 20.56
N LYS A 528 -16.90 -15.79 20.11
CA LYS A 528 -18.03 -14.89 20.39
C LYS A 528 -19.19 -15.10 19.42
N GLU A 529 -18.92 -15.54 18.20
CA GLU A 529 -19.97 -15.87 17.22
C GLU A 529 -20.66 -17.18 17.57
N GLU A 530 -19.93 -18.21 18.02
CA GLU A 530 -20.50 -19.49 18.47
C GLU A 530 -21.41 -19.37 19.71
N LYS A 531 -21.24 -18.30 20.50
CA LYS A 531 -22.04 -18.03 21.71
C LYS A 531 -23.28 -17.19 21.44
N LYS A 532 -23.46 -16.67 20.23
CA LYS A 532 -24.63 -15.91 19.79
C LYS A 532 -25.57 -16.80 19.02
#